data_AF-A0A2M9P3S7-F1
#
_entry.id   AF-A0A2M9P3S7-F1
#
_cell.length_a   1.000
_cell.length_b   1.000
_cell.length_c   1.000
_cell.angle_alpha   90.00
_cell.angle_beta   90.00
_cell.angle_gamma   90.00
#
_symmetry.space_group_name_H-M   'P 1'
#
loop_
_entity.id
_entity.type
_entity.pdbx_description
1 polymer ?
#
loop_
_entity_poly.entity_id
_entity_poly.type
_entity_poly.pdbx_seq_one_letter_code
_entity_poly.pdbx_strand_id
1 'polypeptide(L)'
;QNGRQMDGQAVKASLERAMKDSLAIKNALRIESITAKGNKLTIKTEVPFPEFPSELVHPNTSIIDVTESDFMNKPIGTGPFAVSKFIPGTAVDLIRYEAYWNGAAKLAKARFSFNEDANARSLALESGDADIVFRPEVESLESLEAIDRVKVESTSTFRVHQMTMNLERKALQDINVRKAIDALIDRSTIAETILHGHAEVAKGPFPSTFSFAPDYPEKGKGMEAARSFLEQAGYQEVNGVMQKDGKPLTFTLLTYSSRADLPLIAQVFQSDAGQLGIDVDIKQIEIPEEYMAANRDWDLTTYSNLTAPRGDAGYYLNATYHPNGALNFSGADDDHLTEMIDELNMT
;
A
#
# COMPACT_ATOMS: atom_id res chain seq x y z
N GLN A 1 -22.07 14.59 -14.05
CA GLN A 1 -23.30 13.84 -13.71
C GLN A 1 -24.54 14.73 -13.57
N ASN A 2 -24.39 16.05 -13.32
CA ASN A 2 -25.48 17.02 -13.25
C ASN A 2 -25.76 17.75 -14.60
N GLY A 3 -25.23 17.25 -15.71
CA GLY A 3 -25.38 17.85 -17.05
C GLY A 3 -24.49 19.06 -17.34
N ARG A 4 -23.74 19.59 -16.35
CA ARG A 4 -22.79 20.68 -16.59
C ARG A 4 -21.60 20.18 -17.40
N GLN A 5 -21.12 21.04 -18.30
CA GLN A 5 -19.96 20.73 -19.13
C GLN A 5 -18.67 20.75 -18.30
N MET A 6 -17.83 19.74 -18.47
CA MET A 6 -16.46 19.75 -17.95
C MET A 6 -15.54 20.47 -18.94
N ASP A 7 -15.40 21.79 -18.77
CA ASP A 7 -14.46 22.61 -19.53
C ASP A 7 -13.16 22.85 -18.74
N GLY A 8 -12.23 23.62 -19.30
CA GLY A 8 -10.96 23.90 -18.64
C GLY A 8 -11.10 24.68 -17.34
N GLN A 9 -12.15 25.50 -17.19
CA GLN A 9 -12.42 26.23 -15.95
C GLN A 9 -12.93 25.29 -14.85
N ALA A 10 -13.78 24.32 -15.20
CA ALA A 10 -14.25 23.30 -14.27
C ALA A 10 -13.07 22.46 -13.74
N VAL A 11 -12.17 22.00 -14.63
CA VAL A 11 -10.98 21.24 -14.24
C VAL A 11 -10.06 22.06 -13.36
N LYS A 12 -9.77 23.31 -13.75
CA LYS A 12 -8.98 24.25 -12.95
C LYS A 12 -9.53 24.38 -11.53
N ALA A 13 -10.82 24.69 -11.42
CA ALA A 13 -11.46 24.93 -10.13
C ALA A 13 -11.47 23.65 -9.25
N SER A 14 -11.63 22.47 -9.85
CA SER A 14 -11.52 21.19 -9.14
C SER A 14 -10.13 20.95 -8.58
N LEU A 15 -9.07 21.18 -9.37
CA LEU A 15 -7.68 21.00 -8.92
C LEU A 15 -7.30 22.02 -7.84
N GLU A 16 -7.68 23.29 -8.01
CA GLU A 16 -7.46 24.33 -6.99
C GLU A 16 -8.15 24.00 -5.66
N ARG A 17 -9.39 23.50 -5.72
CA ARG A 17 -10.13 23.03 -4.55
C ARG A 17 -9.43 21.84 -3.88
N ALA A 18 -8.98 20.86 -4.64
CA ALA A 18 -8.26 19.70 -4.11
C ALA A 18 -6.96 20.11 -3.38
N MET A 19 -6.17 21.01 -3.97
CA MET A 19 -4.95 21.54 -3.34
C MET A 19 -5.23 22.41 -2.12
N LYS A 20 -6.36 23.14 -2.10
CA LYS A 20 -6.77 23.94 -0.95
C LYS A 20 -7.18 23.05 0.23
N ASP A 21 -7.91 21.98 -0.05
CA ASP A 21 -8.51 21.13 0.99
C ASP A 21 -7.55 20.04 1.49
N SER A 22 -6.50 19.71 0.73
CA SER A 22 -5.53 18.68 1.10
C SER A 22 -4.09 19.17 0.91
N LEU A 23 -3.39 19.31 2.04
CA LEU A 23 -1.96 19.62 2.05
C LEU A 23 -1.15 18.55 1.31
N ALA A 24 -1.55 17.28 1.43
CA ALA A 24 -0.90 16.18 0.71
C ALA A 24 -1.01 16.36 -0.81
N ILE A 25 -2.20 16.71 -1.34
CA ILE A 25 -2.38 16.97 -2.79
C ILE A 25 -1.58 18.20 -3.21
N LYS A 26 -1.58 19.27 -2.42
CA LYS A 26 -0.79 20.47 -2.72
C LYS A 26 0.70 20.16 -2.86
N ASN A 27 1.24 19.44 -1.89
CA ASN A 27 2.65 19.06 -1.87
C ASN A 27 3.00 18.08 -2.99
N ALA A 28 2.09 17.17 -3.34
CA ALA A 28 2.28 16.24 -4.44
C ALA A 28 2.23 16.92 -5.80
N LEU A 29 1.31 17.88 -6.03
CA LEU A 29 1.15 18.50 -7.36
C LEU A 29 2.14 19.64 -7.64
N ARG A 30 2.61 20.36 -6.62
CA ARG A 30 3.60 21.46 -6.73
C ARG A 30 3.25 22.48 -7.83
N ILE A 31 1.96 22.80 -7.98
CA ILE A 31 1.46 23.71 -9.01
C ILE A 31 1.63 25.16 -8.53
N GLU A 32 2.38 25.96 -9.30
CA GLU A 32 2.50 27.40 -9.11
C GLU A 32 1.26 28.13 -9.65
N SER A 33 0.80 27.77 -10.85
CA SER A 33 -0.38 28.40 -11.45
C SER A 33 -1.11 27.52 -12.46
N ILE A 34 -2.42 27.74 -12.57
CA ILE A 34 -3.30 27.13 -13.57
C ILE A 34 -4.02 28.23 -14.36
N THR A 35 -3.92 28.19 -15.68
CA THR A 35 -4.73 29.02 -16.57
C THR A 35 -5.57 28.14 -17.48
N ALA A 36 -6.79 28.58 -17.80
CA ALA A 36 -7.72 27.81 -18.63
C ALA A 36 -8.37 28.71 -19.70
N LYS A 37 -8.40 28.21 -20.94
CA LYS A 37 -9.05 28.87 -22.08
C LYS A 37 -9.82 27.82 -22.90
N GLY A 38 -11.14 27.86 -22.83
CA GLY A 38 -11.99 26.78 -23.37
C GLY A 38 -11.62 25.45 -22.72
N ASN A 39 -11.27 24.45 -23.53
CA ASN A 39 -10.86 23.13 -23.05
C ASN A 39 -9.34 22.96 -22.89
N LYS A 40 -8.55 24.03 -23.05
CA LYS A 40 -7.09 23.99 -22.87
C LYS A 40 -6.72 24.50 -21.48
N LEU A 41 -5.97 23.69 -20.73
CA LEU A 41 -5.28 24.11 -19.51
C LEU A 41 -3.80 24.31 -19.80
N THR A 42 -3.23 25.34 -19.18
CA THR A 42 -1.78 25.50 -19.02
C THR A 42 -1.49 25.48 -17.53
N ILE A 43 -0.70 24.51 -17.09
CA ILE A 43 -0.26 24.34 -15.71
C ILE A 43 1.24 24.64 -15.65
N LYS A 44 1.65 25.46 -14.67
CA LYS A 44 3.04 25.75 -14.37
C LYS A 44 3.34 25.19 -12.97
N THR A 45 4.38 24.38 -12.85
CA THR A 45 4.87 23.84 -11.59
C THR A 45 5.90 24.78 -10.96
N GLU A 46 6.08 24.70 -9.64
CA GLU A 46 7.02 25.53 -8.87
C GLU A 46 8.48 25.29 -9.28
N VAL A 47 8.79 24.08 -9.75
CA VAL A 47 10.09 23.62 -10.24
C VAL A 47 9.89 22.71 -11.46
N PRO A 48 10.93 22.40 -12.25
CA PRO A 48 10.88 21.26 -13.16
C PRO A 48 10.41 20.00 -12.42
N PHE A 49 9.30 19.40 -12.85
CA PHE A 49 8.63 18.31 -12.15
C PHE A 49 8.18 17.24 -13.16
N PRO A 50 9.10 16.39 -13.64
CA PRO A 50 8.86 15.40 -14.70
C PRO A 50 7.71 14.43 -14.43
N GLU A 51 7.51 14.05 -13.17
CA GLU A 51 6.47 13.16 -12.67
C GLU A 51 5.08 13.80 -12.58
N PHE A 52 4.94 15.11 -12.85
CA PHE A 52 3.67 15.83 -12.76
C PHE A 52 2.49 15.13 -13.48
N PRO A 53 2.63 14.61 -14.72
CA PRO A 53 1.53 13.90 -15.38
C PRO A 53 1.10 12.63 -14.63
N SER A 54 2.04 11.94 -13.96
CA SER A 54 1.75 10.78 -13.12
C SER A 54 0.93 11.21 -11.91
N GLU A 55 1.27 12.31 -11.23
CA GLU A 55 0.50 12.77 -10.07
C GLU A 55 -0.98 13.07 -10.38
N LEU A 56 -1.30 13.43 -11.64
CA LEU A 56 -2.68 13.62 -12.10
C LEU A 56 -3.49 12.32 -12.27
N VAL A 57 -2.85 11.14 -12.23
CA VAL A 57 -3.54 9.84 -12.25
C VAL A 57 -4.03 9.44 -10.84
N HIS A 58 -3.50 10.07 -9.78
CA HIS A 58 -3.86 9.74 -8.40
C HIS A 58 -5.38 9.90 -8.14
N PRO A 59 -6.10 8.95 -7.51
CA PRO A 59 -7.55 9.07 -7.29
C PRO A 59 -8.00 10.37 -6.60
N ASN A 60 -7.21 10.91 -5.68
CA ASN A 60 -7.44 12.22 -5.03
C ASN A 60 -7.48 13.43 -5.98
N THR A 61 -6.97 13.33 -7.21
CA THR A 61 -7.03 14.40 -8.23
C THR A 61 -8.22 14.22 -9.19
N SER A 62 -9.13 13.28 -8.90
CA SER A 62 -10.38 13.09 -9.63
C SER A 62 -11.16 14.41 -9.76
N ILE A 63 -11.62 14.68 -10.97
CA ILE A 63 -12.34 15.93 -11.27
C ILE A 63 -13.79 15.84 -10.79
N ILE A 64 -14.18 16.82 -9.98
CA ILE A 64 -15.55 17.01 -9.50
C ILE A 64 -16.07 18.41 -9.85
N ASP A 65 -17.38 18.56 -9.90
CA ASP A 65 -18.02 19.86 -10.08
C ASP A 65 -18.04 20.64 -8.77
N VAL A 66 -17.17 21.64 -8.66
CA VAL A 66 -17.04 22.48 -7.44
C VAL A 66 -18.15 23.53 -7.29
N THR A 67 -19.11 23.60 -8.22
CA THR A 67 -20.32 24.43 -8.04
C THR A 67 -21.36 23.78 -7.13
N GLU A 68 -21.19 22.49 -6.85
CA GLU A 68 -21.91 21.76 -5.81
C GLU A 68 -21.21 21.96 -4.46
N SER A 69 -21.93 21.84 -3.34
CA SER A 69 -21.36 22.07 -2.00
C SER A 69 -21.19 20.80 -1.17
N ASP A 70 -21.98 19.76 -1.44
CA ASP A 70 -21.97 18.52 -0.65
C ASP A 70 -20.99 17.48 -1.23
N PHE A 71 -19.70 17.80 -1.17
CA PHE A 71 -18.64 16.90 -1.65
C PHE A 71 -18.52 15.62 -0.81
N MET A 72 -18.90 15.68 0.47
CA MET A 72 -18.73 14.56 1.41
C MET A 72 -19.75 13.46 1.18
N ASN A 73 -21.01 13.81 0.93
CA ASN A 73 -22.08 12.81 0.80
C ASN A 73 -22.54 12.60 -0.64
N LYS A 74 -22.34 13.59 -1.51
CA LYS A 74 -22.83 13.54 -2.89
C LYS A 74 -21.91 14.26 -3.88
N PRO A 75 -20.65 13.84 -4.00
CA PRO A 75 -19.75 14.41 -4.98
C PRO A 75 -20.30 14.20 -6.40
N ILE A 76 -20.31 15.27 -7.20
CA ILE A 76 -20.73 15.21 -8.61
C ILE A 76 -19.48 15.09 -9.47
N GLY A 77 -19.26 13.90 -10.02
CA GLY A 77 -18.13 13.61 -10.89
C GLY A 77 -18.52 13.45 -12.36
N THR A 78 -17.57 12.93 -13.13
CA THR A 78 -17.73 12.61 -14.56
C THR A 78 -17.89 11.11 -14.82
N GLY A 79 -17.89 10.28 -13.77
CA GLY A 79 -17.94 8.82 -13.86
C GLY A 79 -19.30 8.24 -14.28
N PRO A 80 -19.33 6.92 -14.59
CA PRO A 80 -20.50 6.23 -15.14
C PRO A 80 -21.66 6.04 -14.14
N PHE A 81 -21.40 6.18 -12.84
CA PHE A 81 -22.41 6.10 -11.78
C PHE A 81 -22.36 7.34 -10.89
N ALA A 82 -23.53 7.91 -10.60
CA ALA A 82 -23.71 9.02 -9.67
C ALA A 82 -24.10 8.50 -8.28
N VAL A 83 -23.64 9.20 -7.23
CA VAL A 83 -24.02 8.88 -5.85
C VAL A 83 -25.49 9.25 -5.62
N SER A 84 -26.28 8.26 -5.22
CA SER A 84 -27.68 8.45 -4.84
C SER A 84 -27.86 8.53 -3.32
N LYS A 85 -27.06 7.79 -2.55
CA LYS A 85 -27.04 7.83 -1.08
C LYS A 85 -25.67 7.41 -0.56
N PHE A 86 -25.17 8.11 0.45
CA PHE A 86 -24.01 7.71 1.23
C PHE A 86 -24.43 7.43 2.67
N ILE A 87 -23.99 6.29 3.21
CA ILE A 87 -24.16 5.90 4.61
C ILE A 87 -22.75 5.75 5.17
N PRO A 88 -22.23 6.74 5.93
CA PRO A 88 -20.87 6.71 6.46
C PRO A 88 -20.55 5.40 7.19
N GLY A 89 -19.38 4.83 6.88
CA GLY A 89 -18.93 3.56 7.45
C GLY A 89 -19.69 2.30 6.99
N THR A 90 -20.73 2.43 6.17
CA THR A 90 -21.58 1.29 5.78
C THR A 90 -21.63 1.05 4.27
N ALA A 91 -22.08 2.03 3.49
CA ALA A 91 -22.28 1.84 2.06
C ALA A 91 -22.43 3.12 1.25
N VAL A 92 -22.24 3.01 -0.07
CA VAL A 92 -22.59 4.00 -1.09
C VAL A 92 -23.54 3.36 -2.09
N ASP A 93 -24.74 3.94 -2.25
CA ASP A 93 -25.69 3.55 -3.28
C ASP A 93 -25.49 4.41 -4.54
N LEU A 94 -25.31 3.75 -5.66
CA LEU A 94 -24.94 4.32 -6.94
C LEU A 94 -26.05 4.08 -7.98
N ILE A 95 -26.34 5.10 -8.78
CA ILE A 95 -27.27 5.01 -9.92
C ILE A 95 -26.52 5.31 -11.22
N ARG A 96 -26.88 4.62 -12.30
CA ARG A 96 -26.27 4.86 -13.62
C ARG A 96 -26.48 6.31 -14.07
N TYR A 97 -25.42 6.90 -14.63
CA TYR A 97 -25.50 8.16 -15.35
C TYR A 97 -25.61 7.89 -16.86
N GLU A 98 -26.81 8.11 -17.42
CA GLU A 98 -27.14 7.75 -18.81
C GLU A 98 -26.30 8.51 -19.85
N ALA A 99 -25.88 9.75 -19.55
CA ALA A 99 -25.08 10.58 -20.45
C ALA A 99 -23.57 10.49 -20.17
N TYR A 100 -23.09 9.34 -19.68
CA TYR A 100 -21.65 9.12 -19.49
C TYR A 100 -20.90 9.21 -20.82
N TRP A 101 -19.79 9.95 -20.81
CA TRP A 101 -19.06 10.35 -22.02
C TRP A 101 -18.49 9.16 -22.82
N ASN A 102 -18.25 8.02 -22.17
CA ASN A 102 -17.76 6.80 -22.80
C ASN A 102 -18.84 5.69 -22.92
N GLY A 103 -20.11 6.09 -22.97
CA GLY A 103 -21.25 5.18 -23.11
C GLY A 103 -21.79 4.65 -21.78
N ALA A 104 -23.11 4.70 -21.59
CA ALA A 104 -23.75 4.36 -20.32
C ALA A 104 -23.42 2.94 -19.84
N ALA A 105 -23.30 2.77 -18.52
CA ALA A 105 -23.10 1.46 -17.91
C ALA A 105 -24.26 0.50 -18.23
N LYS A 106 -23.98 -0.80 -18.33
CA LYS A 106 -25.06 -1.79 -18.53
C LYS A 106 -25.92 -1.96 -17.27
N LEU A 107 -25.30 -1.85 -16.09
CA LEU A 107 -25.99 -1.93 -14.80
C LEU A 107 -26.80 -0.65 -14.53
N ALA A 108 -28.02 -0.80 -13.99
CA ALA A 108 -28.86 0.34 -13.63
C ALA A 108 -28.47 0.96 -12.28
N LYS A 109 -28.03 0.13 -11.33
CA LYS A 109 -27.67 0.51 -9.96
C LYS A 109 -26.50 -0.36 -9.50
N ALA A 110 -25.76 0.14 -8.52
CA ALA A 110 -24.78 -0.62 -7.76
C ALA A 110 -24.82 -0.18 -6.30
N ARG A 111 -24.49 -1.08 -5.39
CA ARG A 111 -24.26 -0.76 -3.99
C ARG A 111 -22.84 -1.17 -3.64
N PHE A 112 -22.05 -0.23 -3.16
CA PHE A 112 -20.73 -0.49 -2.64
C PHE A 112 -20.83 -0.54 -1.11
N SER A 113 -20.65 -1.70 -0.49
CA SER A 113 -20.69 -1.89 0.95
C SER A 113 -19.29 -2.11 1.53
N PHE A 114 -19.06 -1.62 2.75
CA PHE A 114 -17.77 -1.70 3.42
C PHE A 114 -17.84 -2.70 4.57
N ASN A 115 -16.90 -3.64 4.62
CA ASN A 115 -16.72 -4.55 5.75
C ASN A 115 -15.24 -4.93 5.84
N GLU A 116 -14.64 -4.72 7.01
CA GLU A 116 -13.20 -4.98 7.22
C GLU A 116 -12.90 -6.46 7.50
N ASP A 117 -13.88 -7.22 8.00
CA ASP A 117 -13.75 -8.63 8.29
C ASP A 117 -13.82 -9.46 6.99
N ALA A 118 -12.74 -10.18 6.68
CA ALA A 118 -12.60 -10.94 5.44
C ALA A 118 -13.53 -12.17 5.40
N ASN A 119 -13.74 -12.83 6.53
CA ASN A 119 -14.69 -13.94 6.64
C ASN A 119 -16.14 -13.47 6.42
N ALA A 120 -16.52 -12.33 6.98
CA ALA A 120 -17.84 -11.73 6.73
C ALA A 120 -18.05 -11.37 5.25
N ARG A 121 -16.99 -10.96 4.55
CA ARG A 121 -17.03 -10.77 3.10
C ARG A 121 -17.21 -12.10 2.36
N SER A 122 -16.47 -13.15 2.71
CA SER A 122 -16.65 -14.50 2.13
C SER A 122 -18.08 -15.01 2.32
N LEU A 123 -18.61 -14.96 3.54
CA LEU A 123 -19.97 -15.41 3.87
C LEU A 123 -21.05 -14.65 3.08
N ALA A 124 -20.88 -13.35 2.85
CA ALA A 124 -21.82 -12.57 2.05
C ALA A 124 -21.84 -13.02 0.58
N LEU A 125 -20.69 -13.43 0.03
CA LEU A 125 -20.63 -14.00 -1.31
C LEU A 125 -21.28 -15.40 -1.35
N GLU A 126 -21.05 -16.23 -0.33
CA GLU A 126 -21.64 -17.57 -0.19
C GLU A 126 -23.16 -17.53 -0.06
N SER A 127 -23.70 -16.64 0.78
CA SER A 127 -25.14 -16.47 0.99
C SER A 127 -25.86 -15.87 -0.22
N GLY A 128 -25.13 -15.19 -1.10
CA GLY A 128 -25.68 -14.43 -2.22
C GLY A 128 -26.13 -13.01 -1.84
N ASP A 129 -25.75 -12.53 -0.66
CA ASP A 129 -25.96 -11.13 -0.24
C ASP A 129 -25.01 -10.16 -0.96
N ALA A 130 -23.90 -10.66 -1.50
CA ALA A 130 -22.97 -9.91 -2.34
C ALA A 130 -22.71 -10.62 -3.68
N ASP A 131 -22.70 -9.84 -4.77
CA ASP A 131 -22.38 -10.35 -6.12
C ASP A 131 -20.87 -10.36 -6.40
N ILE A 132 -20.13 -9.42 -5.81
CA ILE A 132 -18.68 -9.24 -5.99
C ILE A 132 -18.09 -8.90 -4.63
N VAL A 133 -17.02 -9.60 -4.27
CA VAL A 133 -16.24 -9.33 -3.06
C VAL A 133 -14.79 -9.07 -3.45
N PHE A 134 -14.19 -8.04 -2.85
CA PHE A 134 -12.77 -7.76 -2.98
C PHE A 134 -12.04 -8.24 -1.74
N ARG A 135 -10.99 -9.06 -1.93
CA ARG A 135 -10.21 -9.69 -0.85
C ARG A 135 -11.09 -10.49 0.13
N PRO A 136 -11.70 -11.60 -0.30
CA PRO A 136 -12.30 -12.53 0.66
C PRO A 136 -11.24 -13.11 1.61
N GLU A 137 -11.69 -13.84 2.63
CA GLU A 137 -10.80 -14.63 3.49
C GLU A 137 -9.98 -15.61 2.64
N VAL A 138 -8.67 -15.67 2.88
CA VAL A 138 -7.76 -16.39 2.01
C VAL A 138 -7.97 -17.91 2.13
N GLU A 139 -8.20 -18.39 3.36
CA GLU A 139 -8.51 -19.81 3.62
C GLU A 139 -9.85 -20.25 2.99
N SER A 140 -10.74 -19.31 2.66
CA SER A 140 -12.04 -19.61 2.02
C SER A 140 -11.98 -19.64 0.49
N LEU A 141 -10.83 -19.35 -0.13
CA LEU A 141 -10.76 -19.24 -1.60
C LEU A 141 -11.13 -20.56 -2.31
N GLU A 142 -10.64 -21.69 -1.81
CA GLU A 142 -10.93 -23.01 -2.39
C GLU A 142 -12.42 -23.38 -2.22
N SER A 143 -13.02 -23.10 -1.06
CA SER A 143 -14.45 -23.36 -0.84
C SER A 143 -15.34 -22.44 -1.67
N LEU A 144 -14.95 -21.18 -1.84
CA LEU A 144 -15.63 -20.22 -2.69
C LEU A 144 -15.58 -20.64 -4.17
N GLU A 145 -14.41 -21.09 -4.65
CA GLU A 145 -14.24 -21.53 -6.05
C GLU A 145 -15.00 -22.83 -6.36
N ALA A 146 -15.25 -23.66 -5.35
CA ALA A 146 -16.10 -24.85 -5.47
C ALA A 146 -17.60 -24.55 -5.65
N ILE A 147 -18.04 -23.30 -5.48
CA ILE A 147 -19.43 -22.88 -5.69
C ILE A 147 -19.63 -22.59 -7.19
N ASP A 148 -20.48 -23.37 -7.88
CA ASP A 148 -20.71 -23.29 -9.34
C ASP A 148 -20.95 -21.88 -9.91
N ARG A 149 -21.53 -20.97 -9.11
CA ARG A 149 -21.86 -19.59 -9.51
C ARG A 149 -20.78 -18.56 -9.19
N VAL A 150 -19.70 -18.96 -8.53
CA VAL A 150 -18.62 -18.09 -8.08
C VAL A 150 -17.41 -18.33 -8.98
N LYS A 151 -16.72 -17.24 -9.30
CA LYS A 151 -15.43 -17.27 -9.98
C LYS A 151 -14.43 -16.51 -9.12
N VAL A 152 -13.31 -17.13 -8.81
CA VAL A 152 -12.18 -16.47 -8.17
C VAL A 152 -11.24 -15.98 -9.26
N GLU A 153 -10.92 -14.69 -9.23
CA GLU A 153 -9.94 -14.08 -10.11
C GLU A 153 -8.85 -13.40 -9.28
N SER A 154 -7.59 -13.60 -9.68
CA SER A 154 -6.44 -12.91 -9.11
C SER A 154 -5.58 -12.32 -10.22
N THR A 155 -4.99 -11.16 -9.95
CA THR A 155 -4.03 -10.51 -10.85
C THR A 155 -2.84 -10.03 -10.05
N SER A 156 -1.65 -10.11 -10.65
CA SER A 156 -0.49 -9.41 -10.13
C SER A 156 -0.77 -7.91 -10.11
N THR A 157 -0.25 -7.21 -9.10
CA THR A 157 -0.49 -5.78 -8.89
C THR A 157 0.83 -5.08 -8.57
N PHE A 158 0.82 -3.75 -8.58
CA PHE A 158 1.99 -2.95 -8.18
C PHE A 158 2.15 -2.87 -6.66
N ARG A 159 1.48 -3.77 -5.92
CA ARG A 159 1.50 -3.81 -4.46
C ARG A 159 2.41 -4.92 -3.99
N VAL A 160 3.28 -4.58 -3.04
CA VAL A 160 4.24 -5.50 -2.46
C VAL A 160 4.01 -5.60 -0.95
N HIS A 161 3.93 -6.83 -0.45
CA HIS A 161 4.02 -7.12 0.98
C HIS A 161 5.48 -7.10 1.41
N GLN A 162 5.77 -6.47 2.54
CA GLN A 162 7.13 -6.28 3.03
C GLN A 162 7.19 -6.33 4.55
N MET A 163 8.38 -6.61 5.07
CA MET A 163 8.72 -6.37 6.48
C MET A 163 9.38 -4.99 6.57
N THR A 164 8.61 -3.98 6.99
CA THR A 164 9.17 -2.65 7.27
C THR A 164 10.00 -2.73 8.56
N MET A 165 11.20 -2.15 8.56
CA MET A 165 12.16 -2.21 9.67
C MET A 165 12.36 -0.82 10.26
N ASN A 166 12.26 -0.68 11.58
CA ASN A 166 12.56 0.57 12.29
C ASN A 166 14.08 0.72 12.51
N LEU A 167 14.75 1.54 11.70
CA LEU A 167 16.19 1.76 11.75
C LEU A 167 16.65 2.65 12.92
N GLU A 168 15.72 3.28 13.64
CA GLU A 168 16.02 3.95 14.91
C GLU A 168 16.34 2.92 16.02
N ARG A 169 15.99 1.64 15.82
CA ARG A 169 16.26 0.56 16.78
C ARG A 169 17.69 0.07 16.63
N LYS A 170 18.42 0.08 17.75
CA LYS A 170 19.85 -0.27 17.79
C LYS A 170 20.20 -1.61 17.12
N ALA A 171 19.37 -2.64 17.29
CA ALA A 171 19.62 -3.95 16.67
C ALA A 171 19.52 -3.87 15.13
N LEU A 172 18.57 -3.09 14.61
CA LEU A 172 18.29 -2.96 13.18
C LEU A 172 19.22 -1.98 12.46
N GLN A 173 20.05 -1.23 13.20
CA GLN A 173 21.15 -0.44 12.61
C GLN A 173 22.24 -1.33 12.00
N ASP A 174 22.44 -2.54 12.53
CA ASP A 174 23.39 -3.51 11.97
C ASP A 174 22.81 -4.17 10.70
N ILE A 175 23.53 -4.03 9.58
CA ILE A 175 23.10 -4.60 8.29
C ILE A 175 22.96 -6.12 8.35
N ASN A 176 23.75 -6.81 9.17
CA ASN A 176 23.69 -8.25 9.26
C ASN A 176 22.45 -8.72 10.03
N VAL A 177 21.95 -7.95 11.01
CA VAL A 177 20.64 -8.23 11.63
C VAL A 177 19.52 -8.08 10.60
N ARG A 178 19.56 -7.04 9.76
CA ARG A 178 18.58 -6.86 8.66
C ARG A 178 18.63 -7.99 7.64
N LYS A 179 19.84 -8.43 7.25
CA LYS A 179 20.04 -9.59 6.37
C LYS A 179 19.55 -10.90 7.00
N ALA A 180 19.71 -11.08 8.31
CA ALA A 180 19.19 -12.24 9.01
C ALA A 180 17.67 -12.32 8.93
N ILE A 181 16.99 -11.20 9.17
CA ILE A 181 15.53 -11.10 9.04
C ILE A 181 15.10 -11.38 7.59
N ASP A 182 15.78 -10.79 6.60
CA ASP A 182 15.50 -11.00 5.17
C ASP A 182 15.65 -12.47 4.74
N ALA A 183 16.68 -13.15 5.27
CA ALA A 183 16.99 -14.55 5.01
C ALA A 183 15.98 -15.50 5.66
N LEU A 184 15.47 -15.15 6.84
CA LEU A 184 14.52 -15.97 7.59
C LEU A 184 13.15 -16.08 6.93
N ILE A 185 12.76 -15.09 6.13
CA ILE A 185 11.46 -15.06 5.47
C ILE A 185 11.45 -15.98 4.24
N ASP A 186 10.79 -17.14 4.37
CA ASP A 186 10.50 -18.03 3.27
C ASP A 186 9.32 -17.51 2.42
N ARG A 187 9.65 -16.69 1.44
CA ARG A 187 8.68 -16.06 0.53
C ARG A 187 7.95 -17.06 -0.35
N SER A 188 8.57 -18.18 -0.70
CA SER A 188 7.93 -19.20 -1.53
C SER A 188 6.86 -19.91 -0.73
N THR A 189 7.20 -20.35 0.49
CA THR A 189 6.22 -20.94 1.40
C THR A 189 5.08 -19.97 1.69
N ILE A 190 5.35 -18.69 1.97
CA ILE A 190 4.29 -17.68 2.17
C ILE A 190 3.37 -17.58 0.94
N ALA A 191 3.94 -17.49 -0.27
CA ALA A 191 3.14 -17.38 -1.49
C ALA A 191 2.27 -18.62 -1.75
N GLU A 192 2.78 -19.81 -1.44
CA GLU A 192 2.10 -21.08 -1.66
C GLU A 192 1.08 -21.42 -0.56
N THR A 193 1.46 -21.29 0.71
CA THR A 193 0.67 -21.81 1.85
C THR A 193 -0.22 -20.76 2.48
N ILE A 194 0.25 -19.51 2.61
CA ILE A 194 -0.55 -18.43 3.20
C ILE A 194 -1.40 -17.76 2.13
N LEU A 195 -0.85 -17.55 0.94
CA LEU A 195 -1.53 -16.84 -0.15
C LEU A 195 -2.16 -17.77 -1.18
N HIS A 196 -2.09 -19.10 -0.98
CA HIS A 196 -2.72 -20.12 -1.82
C HIS A 196 -2.40 -19.96 -3.32
N GLY A 197 -1.19 -19.52 -3.66
CA GLY A 197 -0.77 -19.29 -5.04
C GLY A 197 -1.29 -17.99 -5.69
N HIS A 198 -2.04 -17.16 -4.96
CA HIS A 198 -2.54 -15.87 -5.45
C HIS A 198 -1.53 -14.71 -5.28
N ALA A 199 -0.23 -15.03 -5.20
CA ALA A 199 0.85 -14.05 -5.11
C ALA A 199 2.11 -14.52 -5.84
N GLU A 200 2.89 -13.55 -6.30
CA GLU A 200 4.21 -13.78 -6.89
C GLU A 200 5.31 -13.46 -5.88
N VAL A 201 6.41 -14.22 -5.89
CA VAL A 201 7.53 -13.99 -4.99
C VAL A 201 8.23 -12.67 -5.33
N ALA A 202 8.13 -11.70 -4.42
CA ALA A 202 8.82 -10.43 -4.54
C ALA A 202 10.34 -10.58 -4.30
N LYS A 203 11.15 -10.18 -5.29
CA LYS A 203 12.61 -10.08 -5.17
C LYS A 203 13.07 -8.71 -4.63
N GLY A 204 12.19 -7.72 -4.69
CA GLY A 204 12.38 -6.36 -4.19
C GLY A 204 11.08 -5.56 -4.26
N PRO A 205 11.13 -4.22 -4.09
CA PRO A 205 9.92 -3.40 -4.04
C PRO A 205 9.18 -3.28 -5.37
N PHE A 206 9.81 -3.59 -6.51
CA PHE A 206 9.20 -3.39 -7.83
C PHE A 206 8.99 -4.73 -8.54
N PRO A 207 7.78 -4.98 -9.09
CA PRO A 207 7.56 -6.10 -10.00
C PRO A 207 8.56 -6.11 -11.16
N SER A 208 9.03 -7.30 -11.54
CA SER A 208 10.01 -7.48 -12.62
C SER A 208 9.54 -7.00 -14.00
N THR A 209 8.24 -6.72 -14.16
CA THR A 209 7.65 -6.16 -15.37
C THR A 209 7.98 -4.68 -15.60
N PHE A 210 8.46 -3.97 -14.57
CA PHE A 210 8.87 -2.58 -14.72
C PHE A 210 10.27 -2.47 -15.32
N SER A 211 10.46 -1.55 -16.27
CA SER A 211 11.75 -1.33 -16.93
C SER A 211 12.86 -0.83 -15.99
N PHE A 212 12.48 -0.28 -14.83
CA PHE A 212 13.41 0.18 -13.79
C PHE A 212 13.58 -0.84 -12.65
N ALA A 213 12.91 -2.00 -12.70
CA ALA A 213 13.14 -3.04 -11.71
C ALA A 213 14.52 -3.66 -11.95
N PRO A 214 15.41 -3.68 -10.94
CA PRO A 214 16.75 -4.23 -11.12
C PRO A 214 16.73 -5.76 -11.12
N ASP A 215 17.77 -6.35 -11.71
CA ASP A 215 18.08 -7.75 -11.50
C ASP A 215 18.66 -7.93 -10.09
N TYR A 216 17.98 -8.72 -9.26
CA TYR A 216 18.42 -9.01 -7.90
C TYR A 216 19.32 -10.24 -7.88
N PRO A 217 20.54 -10.15 -7.30
CA PRO A 217 21.37 -11.33 -7.09
C PRO A 217 20.71 -12.29 -6.09
N GLU A 218 21.03 -13.58 -6.19
CA GLU A 218 20.63 -14.53 -5.16
C GLU A 218 21.24 -14.15 -3.82
N LYS A 219 20.40 -14.18 -2.78
CA LYS A 219 20.79 -13.93 -1.39
C LYS A 219 20.82 -15.24 -0.63
N GLY A 220 21.61 -15.30 0.44
CA GLY A 220 21.50 -16.39 1.42
C GLY A 220 20.09 -16.40 2.03
N LYS A 221 19.47 -17.58 2.11
CA LYS A 221 18.11 -17.79 2.61
C LYS A 221 18.09 -18.90 3.65
N GLY A 222 17.05 -18.90 4.47
CA GLY A 222 16.80 -19.93 5.48
C GLY A 222 17.61 -19.76 6.76
N MET A 223 17.41 -20.72 7.65
CA MET A 223 17.87 -20.71 9.04
C MET A 223 19.39 -20.56 9.18
N GLU A 224 20.16 -21.28 8.35
CA GLU A 224 21.63 -21.26 8.41
C GLU A 224 22.20 -19.91 7.98
N ALA A 225 21.67 -19.32 6.92
CA ALA A 225 22.08 -18.00 6.46
C ALA A 225 21.74 -16.92 7.50
N ALA A 226 20.53 -16.97 8.07
CA ALA A 226 20.10 -16.06 9.12
C ALA A 226 21.01 -16.13 10.36
N ARG A 227 21.32 -17.35 10.82
CA ARG A 227 22.28 -17.59 11.92
C ARG A 227 23.66 -17.01 11.62
N SER A 228 24.21 -17.28 10.44
CA SER A 228 25.53 -16.77 10.04
C SER A 228 25.57 -15.23 10.01
N PHE A 229 24.50 -14.58 9.57
CA PHE A 229 24.43 -13.11 9.62
C PHE A 229 24.34 -12.59 11.06
N LEU A 230 23.59 -13.24 11.94
CA LEU A 230 23.53 -12.85 13.36
C LEU A 230 24.89 -13.01 14.06
N GLU A 231 25.64 -14.07 13.74
CA GLU A 231 27.02 -14.27 14.21
C GLU A 231 27.95 -13.15 13.74
N GLN A 232 27.84 -12.71 12.47
CA GLN A 232 28.59 -11.56 11.94
C GLN A 232 28.20 -10.23 12.62
N ALA A 233 26.97 -10.11 13.10
CA ALA A 233 26.53 -8.99 13.94
C ALA A 233 27.00 -9.11 15.42
N GLY A 234 27.71 -10.19 15.79
CA GLY A 234 28.18 -10.44 17.15
C GLY A 234 27.14 -11.03 18.08
N TYR A 235 26.05 -11.61 17.55
CA TYR A 235 25.12 -12.42 18.33
C TYR A 235 25.60 -13.87 18.38
N GLN A 236 25.26 -14.54 19.47
CA GLN A 236 25.54 -15.96 19.66
C GLN A 236 24.37 -16.61 20.38
N GLU A 237 24.11 -17.87 20.06
CA GLU A 237 23.10 -18.65 20.77
C GLU A 237 23.68 -19.19 22.08
N VAL A 238 23.06 -18.86 23.21
CA VAL A 238 23.42 -19.39 24.53
C VAL A 238 22.15 -19.95 25.17
N ASN A 239 22.15 -21.25 25.45
CA ASN A 239 20.99 -21.97 26.01
C ASN A 239 19.69 -21.78 25.20
N GLY A 240 19.78 -21.81 23.87
CA GLY A 240 18.60 -21.63 23.00
C GLY A 240 18.15 -20.18 22.83
N VAL A 241 18.90 -19.19 23.33
CA VAL A 241 18.57 -17.77 23.21
C VAL A 241 19.65 -17.05 22.40
N MET A 242 19.25 -16.38 21.32
CA MET A 242 20.13 -15.54 20.53
C MET A 242 20.41 -14.25 21.30
N GLN A 243 21.68 -13.97 21.63
CA GLN A 243 22.02 -12.83 22.46
C GLN A 243 23.36 -12.18 22.07
N LYS A 244 23.50 -10.89 22.38
CA LYS A 244 24.74 -10.11 22.25
C LYS A 244 25.00 -9.40 23.57
N ASP A 245 26.22 -9.51 24.10
CA ASP A 245 26.62 -8.94 25.40
C ASP A 245 25.67 -9.33 26.57
N GLY A 246 25.19 -10.59 26.56
CA GLY A 246 24.27 -11.11 27.57
C GLY A 246 22.84 -10.57 27.48
N LYS A 247 22.49 -9.85 26.40
CA LYS A 247 21.14 -9.34 26.15
C LYS A 247 20.47 -10.14 25.04
N PRO A 248 19.29 -10.75 25.30
CA PRO A 248 18.51 -11.44 24.27
C PRO A 248 18.15 -10.51 23.10
N LEU A 249 18.16 -11.05 21.89
CA LEU A 249 17.57 -10.41 20.73
C LEU A 249 16.06 -10.60 20.80
N THR A 250 15.34 -9.49 20.82
CA THR A 250 13.88 -9.47 20.89
C THR A 250 13.35 -8.44 19.89
N PHE A 251 12.16 -8.69 19.34
CA PHE A 251 11.49 -7.77 18.43
C PHE A 251 10.01 -7.61 18.79
N THR A 252 9.53 -6.36 18.80
CA THR A 252 8.10 -6.07 18.70
C THR A 252 7.71 -6.01 17.22
N LEU A 253 6.84 -6.92 16.78
CA LEU A 253 6.35 -7.04 15.41
C LEU A 253 4.89 -6.55 15.29
N LEU A 254 4.68 -5.43 14.61
CA LEU A 254 3.36 -4.90 14.33
C LEU A 254 2.68 -5.63 13.15
N THR A 255 1.37 -5.83 13.23
CA THR A 255 0.52 -6.34 12.14
C THR A 255 -0.89 -5.75 12.20
N TYR A 256 -1.74 -5.94 11.18
CA TYR A 256 -3.08 -5.37 11.12
C TYR A 256 -4.05 -6.21 10.27
N SER A 257 -5.35 -6.19 10.59
CA SER A 257 -6.35 -7.13 10.05
C SER A 257 -7.02 -6.72 8.74
N SER A 258 -6.88 -5.46 8.30
CA SER A 258 -7.45 -5.04 7.00
C SER A 258 -6.84 -5.78 5.79
N ARG A 259 -5.78 -6.56 6.04
CA ARG A 259 -5.19 -7.57 5.16
C ARG A 259 -5.00 -8.87 5.94
N ALA A 260 -5.89 -9.82 5.74
CA ALA A 260 -5.95 -11.07 6.51
C ALA A 260 -4.66 -11.90 6.43
N ASP A 261 -3.89 -11.76 5.33
CA ASP A 261 -2.62 -12.45 5.12
C ASP A 261 -1.48 -11.93 6.02
N LEU A 262 -1.49 -10.66 6.43
CA LEU A 262 -0.36 -10.06 7.16
C LEU A 262 -0.18 -10.61 8.58
N PRO A 263 -1.25 -10.81 9.40
CA PRO A 263 -1.11 -11.47 10.69
C PRO A 263 -0.58 -12.90 10.60
N LEU A 264 -0.97 -13.65 9.57
CA LEU A 264 -0.48 -15.01 9.33
C LEU A 264 1.02 -15.01 8.98
N ILE A 265 1.45 -14.08 8.12
CA ILE A 265 2.89 -13.88 7.81
C ILE A 265 3.67 -13.52 9.09
N ALA A 266 3.10 -12.67 9.96
CA ALA A 266 3.73 -12.30 11.22
C ALA A 266 3.92 -13.52 12.16
N GLN A 267 2.91 -14.41 12.23
CA GLN A 267 2.97 -15.64 13.03
C GLN A 267 4.02 -16.62 12.51
N VAL A 268 4.10 -16.82 11.18
CA VAL A 268 5.14 -17.66 10.57
C VAL A 268 6.52 -17.10 10.88
N PHE A 269 6.72 -15.79 10.71
CA PHE A 269 7.99 -15.14 11.07
C PHE A 269 8.33 -15.30 12.55
N GLN A 270 7.38 -15.11 13.47
CA GLN A 270 7.58 -15.34 14.91
C GLN A 270 8.01 -16.79 15.19
N SER A 271 7.36 -17.77 14.55
CA SER A 271 7.72 -19.19 14.72
C SER A 271 9.12 -19.50 14.22
N ASP A 272 9.51 -18.98 13.06
CA ASP A 272 10.86 -19.19 12.49
C ASP A 272 11.93 -18.46 13.30
N ALA A 273 11.63 -17.26 13.79
CA ALA A 273 12.53 -16.50 14.66
C ALA A 273 12.74 -17.20 16.00
N GLY A 274 11.67 -17.79 16.57
CA GLY A 274 11.74 -18.60 17.78
C GLY A 274 12.67 -19.81 17.65
N GLN A 275 12.76 -20.42 16.47
CA GLN A 275 13.71 -21.52 16.21
C GLN A 275 15.18 -21.05 16.20
N LEU A 276 15.44 -19.75 15.99
CA LEU A 276 16.76 -19.14 16.18
C LEU A 276 17.01 -18.65 17.60
N GLY A 277 16.05 -18.81 18.52
CA GLY A 277 16.15 -18.27 19.87
C GLY A 277 15.91 -16.75 19.94
N ILE A 278 15.17 -16.20 18.98
CA ILE A 278 14.75 -14.79 18.96
C ILE A 278 13.29 -14.72 19.45
N ASP A 279 13.05 -13.91 20.47
CA ASP A 279 11.69 -13.66 20.96
C ASP A 279 11.02 -12.56 20.12
N VAL A 280 9.81 -12.82 19.64
CA VAL A 280 9.05 -11.87 18.81
C VAL A 280 7.68 -11.67 19.44
N ASP A 281 7.37 -10.45 19.87
CA ASP A 281 6.06 -10.06 20.40
C ASP A 281 5.20 -9.49 19.27
N ILE A 282 4.15 -10.20 18.87
CA ILE A 282 3.23 -9.73 17.82
C ILE A 282 2.19 -8.81 18.44
N LYS A 283 2.12 -7.58 17.92
CA LYS A 283 1.11 -6.59 18.30
C LYS A 283 0.23 -6.25 17.11
N GLN A 284 -1.02 -6.69 17.17
CA GLN A 284 -2.02 -6.30 16.19
C GLN A 284 -2.55 -4.89 16.48
N ILE A 285 -2.49 -4.04 15.47
CA ILE A 285 -2.92 -2.64 15.51
C ILE A 285 -4.00 -2.40 14.45
N GLU A 286 -4.79 -1.35 14.63
CA GLU A 286 -5.91 -1.02 13.74
C GLU A 286 -5.44 -0.22 12.52
N ILE A 287 -4.75 0.90 12.76
CA ILE A 287 -4.26 1.81 11.71
C ILE A 287 -2.73 1.91 11.80
N PRO A 288 -1.98 1.19 10.94
CA PRO A 288 -0.54 1.08 11.08
C PRO A 288 0.20 2.39 10.81
N GLU A 289 -0.26 3.21 9.86
CA GLU A 289 0.31 4.54 9.58
C GLU A 289 0.24 5.45 10.81
N GLU A 290 -0.92 5.53 11.46
CA GLU A 290 -1.13 6.38 12.64
C GLU A 290 -0.27 5.89 13.82
N TYR A 291 -0.27 4.57 14.07
CA TYR A 291 0.51 4.00 15.15
C TYR A 291 2.01 4.25 14.94
N MET A 292 2.54 3.94 13.75
CA MET A 292 3.97 4.11 13.45
C MET A 292 4.38 5.58 13.40
N ALA A 293 3.50 6.50 13.01
CA ALA A 293 3.77 7.93 13.07
C ALA A 293 3.86 8.44 14.52
N ALA A 294 2.99 7.94 15.41
CA ALA A 294 2.91 8.39 16.79
C ALA A 294 3.90 7.68 17.73
N ASN A 295 4.36 6.48 17.38
CA ASN A 295 5.14 5.62 18.28
C ASN A 295 6.41 5.07 17.60
N ARG A 296 7.45 4.84 18.43
CA ARG A 296 8.74 4.26 18.03
C ARG A 296 9.10 3.02 18.87
N ASP A 297 8.11 2.43 19.53
CA ASP A 297 8.22 1.26 20.42
C ASP A 297 8.13 -0.09 19.69
N TRP A 298 8.31 -0.09 18.38
CA TRP A 298 8.26 -1.25 17.50
C TRP A 298 9.58 -1.45 16.77
N ASP A 299 9.86 -2.69 16.37
CA ASP A 299 11.06 -3.04 15.62
C ASP A 299 10.72 -3.37 14.17
N LEU A 300 9.68 -4.17 13.96
CA LEU A 300 9.28 -4.66 12.65
C LEU A 300 7.78 -4.45 12.43
N THR A 301 7.36 -4.33 11.17
CA THR A 301 5.95 -4.29 10.80
C THR A 301 5.72 -5.10 9.52
N THR A 302 4.81 -6.08 9.56
CA THR A 302 4.27 -6.64 8.32
C THR A 302 3.42 -5.57 7.65
N TYR A 303 3.84 -5.11 6.47
CA TYR A 303 3.28 -3.94 5.81
C TYR A 303 3.04 -4.18 4.33
N SER A 304 2.28 -3.29 3.68
CA SER A 304 1.93 -3.43 2.27
C SER A 304 1.84 -2.08 1.58
N ASN A 305 2.63 -1.90 0.52
CA ASN A 305 2.70 -0.63 -0.23
C ASN A 305 2.38 -0.83 -1.71
N LEU A 306 1.73 0.16 -2.32
CA LEU A 306 1.74 0.31 -3.77
C LEU A 306 3.03 1.04 -4.13
N THR A 307 3.98 0.33 -4.73
CA THR A 307 5.36 0.83 -4.91
C THR A 307 5.56 1.54 -6.25
N ALA A 308 4.72 1.24 -7.24
CA ALA A 308 4.70 1.94 -8.52
C ALA A 308 3.27 2.10 -9.06
N PRO A 309 2.36 2.77 -8.33
CA PRO A 309 0.92 2.76 -8.61
C PRO A 309 0.55 3.31 -10.00
N ARG A 310 1.45 4.07 -10.64
CA ARG A 310 1.18 4.87 -11.84
C ARG A 310 2.24 4.69 -12.93
N GLY A 311 3.00 3.59 -12.86
CA GLY A 311 4.10 3.33 -13.78
C GLY A 311 5.41 4.06 -13.44
N ASP A 312 5.44 4.78 -12.32
CA ASP A 312 6.59 5.47 -11.77
C ASP A 312 6.78 5.11 -10.29
N ALA A 313 8.04 5.08 -9.84
CA ALA A 313 8.45 4.75 -8.47
C ALA A 313 8.84 5.99 -7.63
N GLY A 314 8.93 7.18 -8.22
CA GLY A 314 9.37 8.40 -7.56
C GLY A 314 8.56 8.71 -6.30
N TYR A 315 7.23 8.63 -6.37
CA TYR A 315 6.37 8.84 -5.19
C TYR A 315 6.71 7.88 -4.04
N TYR A 316 6.85 6.58 -4.32
CA TYR A 316 7.14 5.58 -3.29
C TYR A 316 8.52 5.80 -2.67
N LEU A 317 9.52 6.05 -3.50
CA LEU A 317 10.89 6.27 -3.06
C LEU A 317 10.99 7.53 -2.18
N ASN A 318 10.39 8.64 -2.61
CA ASN A 318 10.32 9.87 -1.83
C ASN A 318 9.55 9.69 -0.52
N ALA A 319 8.37 9.09 -0.57
CA ALA A 319 7.53 8.96 0.61
C ALA A 319 8.15 8.05 1.67
N THR A 320 8.89 7.01 1.27
CA THR A 320 9.33 5.93 2.16
C THR A 320 10.79 6.04 2.58
N TYR A 321 11.69 6.54 1.72
CA TYR A 321 13.13 6.50 1.96
C TYR A 321 13.78 7.89 2.09
N HIS A 322 13.20 8.93 1.50
CA HIS A 322 13.72 10.27 1.71
C HIS A 322 13.51 10.70 3.18
N PRO A 323 14.45 11.40 3.84
CA PRO A 323 14.32 11.79 5.26
C PRO A 323 13.06 12.59 5.59
N ASN A 324 12.62 13.44 4.65
CA ASN A 324 11.37 14.23 4.76
C ASN A 324 10.11 13.48 4.26
N GLY A 325 10.21 12.18 3.97
CA GLY A 325 9.12 11.38 3.42
C GLY A 325 7.97 11.18 4.41
N ALA A 326 6.73 11.40 3.97
CA ALA A 326 5.54 11.28 4.82
C ALA A 326 5.26 9.86 5.32
N LEU A 327 5.85 8.84 4.69
CA LEU A 327 5.74 7.42 5.03
C LEU A 327 7.09 6.84 5.49
N ASN A 328 8.10 7.67 5.76
CA ASN A 328 9.40 7.22 6.26
C ASN A 328 9.32 6.89 7.76
N PHE A 329 8.49 5.91 8.09
CA PHE A 329 8.34 5.40 9.45
C PHE A 329 9.55 4.60 9.92
N SER A 330 10.34 4.08 8.97
CA SER A 330 11.58 3.37 9.24
C SER A 330 12.67 4.26 9.84
N GLY A 331 12.57 5.59 9.69
CA GLY A 331 13.67 6.49 10.02
C GLY A 331 14.89 6.28 9.12
N ALA A 332 14.65 5.92 7.85
CA ALA A 332 15.71 5.77 6.86
C ALA A 332 16.35 7.14 6.57
N ASP A 333 17.67 7.19 6.70
CA ASP A 333 18.47 8.39 6.47
C ASP A 333 19.84 7.93 5.96
N ASP A 334 19.97 7.86 4.64
CA ASP A 334 21.19 7.48 3.92
C ASP A 334 21.49 8.56 2.89
N ASP A 335 22.61 9.24 3.05
CA ASP A 335 22.97 10.41 2.23
C ASP A 335 23.02 10.05 0.74
N HIS A 336 23.58 8.88 0.40
CA HIS A 336 23.72 8.47 -1.00
C HIS A 336 22.36 8.15 -1.64
N LEU A 337 21.49 7.44 -0.92
CA LEU A 337 20.12 7.19 -1.38
C LEU A 337 19.32 8.48 -1.50
N THR A 338 19.51 9.42 -0.58
CA THR A 338 18.83 10.73 -0.60
C THR A 338 19.25 11.53 -1.83
N GLU A 339 20.55 11.61 -2.13
CA GLU A 339 21.07 12.26 -3.34
C GLU A 339 20.49 11.65 -4.62
N MET A 340 20.38 10.31 -4.69
CA MET A 340 19.78 9.63 -5.85
C MET A 340 18.28 9.95 -6.00
N ILE A 341 17.55 10.05 -4.89
CA ILE A 341 16.12 10.41 -4.91
C ILE A 341 15.96 11.89 -5.34
N ASP A 342 16.82 12.78 -4.87
CA ASP A 342 16.82 14.18 -5.28
C ASP A 342 17.16 14.37 -6.76
N GLU A 343 18.09 13.59 -7.30
CA GLU A 343 18.36 13.57 -8.75
C GLU A 343 17.16 13.05 -9.54
N LEU A 344 16.51 11.97 -9.07
CA LEU A 344 15.30 11.43 -9.68
C LEU A 344 14.18 12.46 -9.73
N ASN A 345 14.00 13.26 -8.68
CA ASN A 345 12.98 14.33 -8.61
C ASN A 345 13.17 15.45 -9.65
N MET A 346 14.32 15.47 -10.33
CA MET A 346 14.68 16.49 -11.31
C MET A 346 14.79 15.93 -12.74
N THR A 347 14.63 14.61 -12.92
CA THR A 347 14.86 13.88 -14.19
C THR A 347 13.58 13.29 -14.74
#